data_AF-A0A958PJS7-F1
#
_entry.id   AF-A0A958PJS7-F1
#
_cell.length_a   1.000
_cell.length_b   1.000
_cell.length_c   1.000
_cell.angle_alpha   90.00
_cell.angle_beta   90.00
_cell.angle_gamma   90.00
#
_symmetry.space_group_name_H-M   'P 1'
#
loop_
_entity.id
_entity.type
_entity.pdbx_description
1 polymer ?
#
loop_
_entity_poly.entity_id
_entity_poly.type
_entity_poly.pdbx_seq_one_letter_code
_entity_poly.pdbx_strand_id
1 'polypeptide(L)'
;MRVDGRTVDQLRPVKITPNFQKHPSGSCLIEMGNTRVICSVMVEESIPHWLKGSGKGWLTAEYSMLPGASGSRIQRERFKLGGRTQEIQRLIGRALRTS
;
A
#
# COMPACT_ATOMS: atom_id res chain seq x y z
N MET A 1 -1.04 -30.99 3.72
CA MET A 1 -2.23 -30.15 3.98
C MET A 1 -1.75 -28.82 4.55
N ARG A 2 -2.28 -27.68 4.08
CA ARG A 2 -1.87 -26.36 4.63
C ARG A 2 -2.41 -26.21 6.06
N VAL A 3 -1.74 -25.42 6.90
CA VAL A 3 -2.13 -25.17 8.31
C VAL A 3 -3.54 -24.62 8.48
N ASP A 4 -4.08 -23.98 7.45
CA ASP A 4 -5.40 -23.36 7.42
C ASP A 4 -6.41 -24.16 6.58
N GLY A 5 -6.10 -25.42 6.26
CA GLY A 5 -7.01 -26.34 5.54
C GLY A 5 -7.23 -26.02 4.07
N ARG A 6 -6.62 -24.96 3.53
CA ARG A 6 -6.77 -24.56 2.12
C ARG A 6 -6.08 -25.52 1.15
N THR A 7 -6.60 -25.63 -0.06
CA THR A 7 -5.91 -26.30 -1.18
C THR A 7 -4.71 -25.47 -1.66
N VAL A 8 -3.90 -26.05 -2.56
CA VAL A 8 -2.68 -25.40 -3.08
C VAL A 8 -2.98 -24.14 -3.90
N ASP A 9 -4.09 -24.16 -4.61
CA ASP A 9 -4.60 -23.14 -5.52
C ASP A 9 -5.63 -22.18 -4.89
N GLN A 10 -6.11 -22.50 -3.68
CA GLN A 10 -7.09 -21.66 -2.98
C GLN A 10 -6.43 -20.45 -2.30
N LEU A 11 -6.88 -19.24 -2.65
CA LEU A 11 -6.52 -18.00 -1.98
C LEU A 11 -7.01 -17.95 -0.53
N ARG A 12 -6.39 -17.10 0.30
CA ARG A 12 -6.94 -16.75 1.62
C ARG A 12 -8.26 -15.98 1.43
N PRO A 13 -9.18 -15.97 2.40
CA PRO A 13 -10.38 -15.14 2.34
C PRO A 13 -10.02 -13.68 2.07
N VAL A 14 -10.64 -13.08 1.06
CA VAL A 14 -10.40 -11.68 0.66
C VAL A 14 -11.64 -10.85 0.97
N LYS A 15 -11.44 -9.70 1.61
CA LYS A 15 -12.48 -8.69 1.85
C LYS A 15 -11.93 -7.31 1.57
N ILE A 16 -12.68 -6.49 0.86
CA ILE A 16 -12.36 -5.08 0.62
C ILE A 16 -13.50 -4.25 1.20
N THR A 17 -13.18 -3.42 2.19
CA THR A 17 -14.12 -2.49 2.80
C THR A 17 -13.83 -1.09 2.26
N PRO A 18 -14.63 -0.55 1.33
CA PRO A 18 -14.44 0.79 0.79
C PRO A 18 -14.79 1.87 1.84
N ASN A 19 -14.36 3.11 1.58
CA ASN A 19 -14.61 4.29 2.42
C ASN A 19 -14.18 4.11 3.88
N PHE A 20 -13.05 3.43 4.10
CA PHE A 20 -12.59 3.10 5.45
C PHE A 20 -12.13 4.34 6.23
N GLN A 21 -11.46 5.29 5.56
CA GLN A 21 -11.10 6.59 6.13
C GLN A 21 -11.99 7.69 5.58
N LYS A 22 -12.34 8.66 6.42
CA LYS A 22 -13.24 9.78 6.10
C LYS A 22 -12.63 10.84 5.18
N HIS A 23 -11.33 11.08 5.29
CA HIS A 23 -10.68 12.27 4.71
C HIS A 23 -10.06 12.08 3.32
N PRO A 24 -9.43 10.94 2.99
CA PRO A 24 -8.85 10.75 1.65
C PRO A 24 -9.90 10.77 0.54
N SER A 25 -9.51 11.19 -0.65
CA SER A 25 -10.37 11.17 -1.85
C SER A 25 -10.87 9.77 -2.19
N GLY A 26 -10.06 8.75 -1.87
CA GLY A 26 -10.45 7.35 -1.89
C GLY A 26 -9.76 6.58 -0.78
N SER A 27 -10.46 5.65 -0.14
CA SER A 27 -9.87 4.81 0.89
C SER A 27 -10.52 3.44 0.93
N CYS A 28 -9.74 2.41 1.23
CA CYS A 28 -10.27 1.09 1.55
C CYS A 28 -9.39 0.36 2.59
N LEU A 29 -10.00 -0.57 3.30
CA LEU A 29 -9.31 -1.61 4.06
C LEU A 29 -9.38 -2.91 3.27
N ILE A 30 -8.24 -3.45 2.84
CA ILE A 30 -8.14 -4.77 2.23
C ILE A 30 -7.65 -5.79 3.25
N GLU A 31 -8.33 -6.93 3.30
CA GLU A 31 -8.04 -8.05 4.18
C GLU A 31 -7.81 -9.30 3.33
N MET A 32 -6.70 -10.01 3.57
CA MET A 32 -6.36 -11.29 2.93
C MET A 32 -5.97 -12.29 4.02
N GLY A 33 -6.96 -12.99 4.57
CA GLY A 33 -6.81 -13.69 5.85
C GLY A 33 -6.42 -12.71 6.96
N ASN A 34 -5.30 -12.98 7.65
CA ASN A 34 -4.81 -12.09 8.73
C ASN A 34 -4.02 -10.88 8.23
N THR A 35 -3.69 -10.80 6.94
CA THR A 35 -3.02 -9.62 6.37
C THR A 35 -4.04 -8.53 6.17
N ARG A 36 -3.84 -7.36 6.79
CA ARG A 36 -4.72 -6.20 6.66
C ARG A 36 -3.90 -4.99 6.22
N VAL A 37 -4.38 -4.27 5.21
CA VAL A 37 -3.71 -3.07 4.68
C VAL A 37 -4.75 -1.98 4.49
N ILE A 38 -4.46 -0.80 5.03
CA ILE A 38 -5.24 0.41 4.75
C ILE A 38 -4.61 1.06 3.51
N CYS A 39 -5.43 1.29 2.49
CA CYS A 39 -5.04 2.01 1.28
C CYS A 39 -5.79 3.33 1.25
N SER A 40 -5.08 4.41 0.96
CA SER A 40 -5.66 5.75 0.81
C SER A 40 -5.07 6.44 -0.42
N VAL A 41 -5.89 7.27 -1.05
CA VAL A 41 -5.55 8.08 -2.21
C VAL A 41 -5.81 9.53 -1.87
N MET A 42 -4.79 10.36 -2.03
CA MET A 42 -4.85 11.81 -1.89
C MET A 42 -4.56 12.42 -3.26
N VAL A 43 -5.30 13.47 -3.61
CA VAL A 43 -5.05 14.25 -4.83
C VAL A 43 -4.39 15.55 -4.44
N GLU A 44 -3.26 15.84 -5.07
CA GLU A 44 -2.56 17.12 -4.94
C GLU A 44 -2.52 17.80 -6.30
N GLU A 45 -2.68 19.12 -6.32
CA GLU A 45 -2.57 19.94 -7.54
C GLU A 45 -1.09 20.15 -7.97
N SER A 46 -0.15 19.63 -7.19
CA SER A 46 1.28 19.72 -7.46
C SER A 46 1.79 18.53 -8.26
N ILE A 47 2.75 18.77 -9.15
CA ILE A 47 3.45 17.72 -9.90
C ILE A 47 4.95 17.78 -9.61
N PRO A 48 5.67 16.65 -9.72
CA PRO A 48 7.13 16.65 -9.64
C PRO A 48 7.76 17.65 -10.60
N HIS A 49 8.84 18.31 -10.15
CA HIS A 49 9.49 19.38 -10.92
C HIS A 49 9.88 18.96 -12.35
N TRP A 50 10.36 17.74 -12.52
CA TRP A 50 10.78 17.17 -13.80
C TRP A 50 9.62 16.86 -14.77
N LEU A 51 8.36 16.98 -14.33
CA LEU A 51 7.15 16.88 -15.17
C LEU A 51 6.52 18.24 -15.49
N LYS A 52 7.05 19.35 -14.98
CA LYS A 52 6.50 20.68 -15.27
C LYS A 52 6.49 20.95 -16.78
N GLY A 53 5.36 21.45 -17.29
CA GLY A 53 5.15 21.73 -18.71
C GLY A 53 4.84 20.52 -19.59
N SER A 54 4.82 19.29 -19.05
CA SER A 54 4.55 18.08 -19.84
C SER A 54 3.06 17.83 -20.14
N GLY A 55 2.15 18.52 -19.44
CA GLY A 55 0.71 18.26 -19.50
C GLY A 55 0.28 16.92 -18.89
N LYS A 56 1.17 16.19 -18.21
CA LYS A 56 0.91 14.88 -17.61
C LYS A 56 0.80 14.94 -16.09
N GLY A 57 -0.05 14.09 -15.53
CA GLY A 57 -0.11 13.83 -14.09
C GLY A 57 0.97 12.83 -13.62
N TRP A 58 1.06 12.66 -12.31
CA TRP A 58 1.96 11.68 -11.69
C TRP A 58 1.29 10.94 -10.55
N LEU A 59 1.67 9.68 -10.35
CA LEU A 59 1.25 8.86 -9.21
C LEU A 59 2.50 8.36 -8.49
N THR A 60 2.55 8.58 -7.18
CA THR A 60 3.53 8.00 -6.27
C THR A 60 2.81 7.18 -5.20
N ALA A 61 3.55 6.34 -4.48
CA ALA A 61 3.01 5.51 -3.41
C ALA A 61 3.93 5.52 -2.20
N GLU A 62 3.31 5.56 -1.03
CA GLU A 62 3.98 5.36 0.25
C GLU A 62 3.54 4.03 0.88
N TYR A 63 4.48 3.34 1.50
CA TYR A 63 4.26 2.10 2.22
C TYR A 63 4.90 2.22 3.60
N SER A 64 4.21 1.72 4.62
CA SER A 64 4.76 1.58 5.96
C SER A 64 4.09 0.43 6.69
N MET A 65 4.79 -0.13 7.68
CA MET A 65 4.22 -1.12 8.60
C MET A 65 4.13 -0.52 10.00
N LEU A 66 2.97 -0.69 10.63
CA LEU A 66 2.81 -0.31 12.04
C LEU A 66 3.71 -1.17 12.93
N PRO A 67 4.22 -0.65 14.06
CA PRO A 67 5.11 -1.41 14.94
C PRO A 67 4.57 -2.76 15.42
N GLY A 68 3.25 -2.94 15.49
CA GLY A 68 2.60 -4.19 15.91
C GLY A 68 2.13 -5.08 14.76
N ALA A 69 2.56 -4.83 13.51
CA ALA A 69 2.05 -5.56 12.34
C ALA A 69 2.66 -6.97 12.15
N SER A 70 3.66 -7.35 12.94
CA SER A 70 4.29 -8.69 12.90
C SER A 70 4.35 -9.35 14.28
N GLY A 71 4.73 -10.62 14.33
CA GLY A 71 4.86 -11.39 15.58
C GLY A 71 5.89 -10.81 16.57
N SER A 72 6.83 -10.01 16.08
CA SER A 72 7.71 -9.16 16.89
C SER A 72 7.49 -7.68 16.56
N ARG A 73 7.89 -6.79 17.47
CA ARG A 73 7.74 -5.34 17.27
C ARG A 73 8.66 -4.86 16.14
N ILE A 74 8.07 -4.17 15.16
CA ILE A 74 8.80 -3.48 14.09
C ILE A 74 9.23 -2.10 14.59
N GLN A 75 10.51 -1.79 14.47
CA GLN A 75 11.00 -0.45 14.79
C GLN A 75 10.49 0.56 13.74
N ARG A 76 9.98 1.71 14.19
CA ARG A 76 9.48 2.75 13.29
C ARG A 76 10.64 3.38 12.53
N GLU A 77 10.53 3.43 11.20
CA GLU A 77 11.48 4.09 10.31
C GLU A 77 11.29 5.62 10.39
N ARG A 78 12.01 6.29 11.30
CA ARG A 78 11.85 7.74 11.54
C ARG A 78 12.77 8.61 10.68
N PHE A 79 14.03 8.20 10.52
CA PHE A 79 15.06 9.03 9.87
C PHE A 79 15.41 8.53 8.48
N LYS A 80 15.44 7.21 8.29
CA LYS A 80 15.81 6.57 7.03
C LYS A 80 14.88 5.40 6.77
N LEU A 81 14.34 5.35 5.56
CA LEU A 81 13.57 4.22 5.07
C LEU A 81 14.51 3.06 4.75
N GLY A 82 14.18 1.87 5.23
CA GLY A 82 14.87 0.64 4.90
C GLY A 82 14.66 0.24 3.43
N GLY A 83 15.55 -0.62 2.93
CA GLY A 83 15.54 -1.03 1.52
C GLY A 83 14.21 -1.65 1.08
N ARG A 84 13.62 -2.51 1.92
CA ARG A 84 12.32 -3.15 1.66
C ARG A 84 11.19 -2.13 1.49
N THR A 85 11.12 -1.11 2.34
CA THR A 85 10.09 -0.07 2.24
C THR A 85 10.22 0.69 0.93
N GLN A 86 11.43 1.10 0.56
CA GLN A 86 11.68 1.81 -0.70
C GLN A 86 11.36 0.95 -1.92
N GLU A 87 11.67 -0.35 -1.88
CA GLU A 87 11.37 -1.29 -2.96
C GLU A 87 9.86 -1.44 -3.16
N ILE A 88 9.10 -1.66 -2.08
CA ILE A 88 7.64 -1.82 -2.13
C ILE A 88 6.97 -0.53 -2.61
N GLN A 89 7.40 0.64 -2.13
CA GLN A 89 6.90 1.94 -2.62
C GLN A 89 7.07 2.08 -4.14
N ARG A 90 8.28 1.76 -4.65
CA ARG A 90 8.55 1.80 -6.09
C ARG A 90 7.71 0.78 -6.86
N LEU A 91 7.52 -0.42 -6.31
CA LEU A 91 6.69 -1.46 -6.91
C LEU A 91 5.24 -1.00 -7.08
N ILE A 92 4.62 -0.52 -6.00
CA ILE A 92 3.22 -0.06 -6.01
C ILE A 92 3.07 1.11 -7.00
N GLY A 93 3.95 2.10 -6.92
CA GLY A 93 3.89 3.26 -7.83
C GLY A 93 4.04 2.86 -9.30
N ARG A 94 4.92 1.91 -9.64
CA ARG A 94 5.05 1.42 -11.02
C ARG A 94 3.81 0.67 -11.49
N ALA A 95 3.27 -0.22 -10.65
CA ALA A 95 2.10 -1.03 -10.99
C ALA A 95 0.89 -0.14 -11.34
N LEU A 96 0.62 0.88 -10.52
CA LEU A 96 -0.52 1.78 -10.69
C LEU A 96 -0.36 2.81 -11.83
N ARG A 97 0.86 3.05 -12.31
CA ARG A 97 1.07 3.92 -13.50
C ARG A 97 0.95 3.18 -14.83
N THR A 98 0.97 1.84 -14.79
CA THR A 98 0.95 1.00 -16.00
C THR A 98 -0.47 0.51 -16.32
N SER A 99 -1.39 0.62 -15.35
CA SER A 99 -2.80 0.26 -15.50
C SER A 99 -3.59 1.28 -16.30
#